data_AF-A0AAQ3Q7M1-F1
#
_entry.id   AF-A0AAQ3Q7M1-F1
#
_cell.length_a   1.000
_cell.length_b   1.000
_cell.length_c   1.000
_cell.angle_alpha   90.00
_cell.angle_beta   90.00
_cell.angle_gamma   90.00
#
_symmetry.space_group_name_H-M   'P 1'
#
loop_
_entity.id
_entity.type
_entity.pdbx_description
1 polymer ?
#
loop_
_entity_poly.entity_id
_entity_poly.type
_entity_poly.pdbx_seq_one_letter_code
_entity_poly.pdbx_strand_id
1 'polypeptide(L)'
;MLKVLVDEDNLEVDEAYQQNELSTDGSTTRKKRTRGKTRNLDLIKMSPGQKIRLDFNQYGQPIGVNASKFSSFLGNHVRNDGDIPISFEKWEDVPDEQKQKIYMRVLEKFEFEETDLIKFRIMQNMRRKFDGIEPNDWKTFVEYHDRETTQKICAQNKENRGKQVLPHYTGSKSYVVIRAEQAEMDPEHREPTSWKMFCIAHTKSDASLNSTPAQEIVDKFKALAQESDSSTPTTEDEIYRQIVRPEKHGRTRGYGLGPTPTTVFGTTPRRVELASQL
;
A
#
# COMPACT_ATOMS: atom_id res chain seq x y z
N MET A 1 -42.35 -2.35 -33.36
CA MET A 1 -43.33 -1.27 -33.20
C MET A 1 -43.36 -0.93 -31.73
N LEU A 2 -43.12 0.28 -31.22
CA LEU A 2 -42.97 1.62 -31.79
C LEU A 2 -42.25 2.49 -30.72
N LYS A 3 -41.29 3.33 -31.15
CA LYS A 3 -40.83 4.68 -30.67
C LYS A 3 -40.58 4.88 -29.16
N VAL A 4 -39.36 5.16 -28.68
CA VAL A 4 -38.49 6.36 -28.85
C VAL A 4 -39.22 7.67 -28.56
N LEU A 5 -38.93 8.26 -27.39
CA LEU A 5 -38.79 9.71 -27.23
C LEU A 5 -37.60 9.95 -26.28
N VAL A 6 -36.60 10.62 -26.86
CA VAL A 6 -35.43 11.23 -26.25
C VAL A 6 -35.82 12.69 -26.08
N ASP A 7 -35.64 13.25 -24.89
CA ASP A 7 -35.62 14.71 -24.72
C ASP A 7 -34.19 15.10 -24.33
N GLU A 8 -33.47 15.59 -25.34
CA GLU A 8 -32.29 16.45 -25.21
C GLU A 8 -32.74 17.92 -25.14
N ASP A 9 -31.83 18.74 -24.61
CA ASP A 9 -31.80 20.21 -24.62
C ASP A 9 -32.52 20.96 -23.49
N ASN A 10 -31.75 21.35 -22.46
CA ASN A 10 -31.17 22.69 -22.52
C ASN A 10 -29.92 22.87 -21.64
N LEU A 11 -28.89 23.38 -22.30
CA LEU A 11 -27.60 23.81 -21.77
C LEU A 11 -27.75 25.14 -21.02
N GLU A 12 -27.03 25.30 -19.91
CA GLU A 12 -26.28 26.53 -19.69
C GLU A 12 -24.97 26.24 -18.96
N VAL A 13 -23.93 26.78 -19.56
CA VAL A 13 -22.52 26.48 -19.37
C VAL A 13 -21.97 27.56 -18.45
N ASP A 14 -21.51 27.20 -17.25
CA ASP A 14 -20.72 28.10 -16.41
C ASP A 14 -19.23 27.72 -16.48
N GLU A 15 -18.63 28.16 -17.58
CA GLU A 15 -17.20 28.29 -17.81
C GLU A 15 -16.62 29.36 -16.88
N ALA A 16 -16.33 29.01 -15.62
CA ALA A 16 -15.69 29.96 -14.71
C ALA A 16 -14.85 29.35 -13.58
N TYR A 17 -14.15 28.23 -13.79
CA TYR A 17 -13.13 27.78 -12.81
C TYR A 17 -11.86 27.21 -13.44
N GLN A 18 -11.47 27.76 -14.59
CA GLN A 18 -10.19 27.49 -15.24
C GLN A 18 -9.37 28.78 -15.38
N GLN A 19 -9.08 29.41 -14.23
CA GLN A 19 -7.97 30.35 -14.04
C GLN A 19 -7.76 30.58 -12.54
N ASN A 20 -7.08 29.64 -11.89
CA ASN A 20 -6.30 29.93 -10.69
C ASN A 20 -5.10 28.99 -10.66
N GLU A 21 -4.19 29.18 -11.63
CA GLU A 21 -2.81 28.73 -11.45
C GLU A 21 -2.10 29.69 -10.49
N LEU A 22 -1.23 29.10 -9.65
CA LEU A 22 -0.14 29.71 -8.88
C LEU A 22 -0.53 30.42 -7.57
N SER A 23 -0.63 29.63 -6.49
CA SER A 23 0.27 29.69 -5.31
C SER A 23 -0.37 28.97 -4.12
N THR A 24 0.33 27.98 -3.53
CA THR A 24 0.61 27.85 -2.07
C THR A 24 1.07 26.42 -1.69
N ASP A 25 2.37 26.33 -1.43
CA ASP A 25 3.05 25.63 -0.33
C ASP A 25 2.42 24.40 0.36
N GLY A 26 3.01 23.23 0.08
CA GLY A 26 3.67 22.37 1.07
C GLY A 26 2.99 22.01 2.38
N SER A 27 2.32 20.85 2.43
CA SER A 27 2.32 20.03 3.66
C SER A 27 2.13 18.54 3.33
N THR A 28 3.25 17.87 3.04
CA THR A 28 3.31 16.43 2.80
C THR A 28 3.32 15.66 4.12
N THR A 29 2.22 14.97 4.46
CA THR A 29 2.20 14.04 5.59
C THR A 29 3.06 12.80 5.27
N ARG A 30 4.07 12.58 6.12
CA ARG A 30 5.22 11.69 5.87
C ARG A 30 4.82 10.21 6.02
N LYS A 31 4.81 9.45 4.92
CA LYS A 31 4.61 7.98 4.94
C LYS A 31 5.61 7.32 5.91
N LYS A 32 5.12 6.50 6.85
CA LYS A 32 5.98 5.63 7.69
C LYS A 32 6.79 4.70 6.79
N ARG A 33 8.10 4.66 7.04
CA ARG A 33 9.09 3.96 6.20
C ARG A 33 9.07 2.46 6.51
N THR A 34 8.58 1.65 5.59
CA THR A 34 8.94 0.22 5.53
C THR A 34 10.35 0.10 4.92
N ARG A 35 11.09 -0.95 5.29
CA ARG A 35 12.41 -1.20 4.67
C ARG A 35 12.19 -1.70 3.24
N GLY A 36 12.37 -0.81 2.27
CA GLY A 36 12.43 -1.19 0.84
C GLY A 36 13.79 -1.79 0.46
N LYS A 37 13.95 -2.15 -0.82
CA LYS A 37 15.26 -2.52 -1.40
C LYS A 37 16.31 -1.48 -0.98
N THR A 38 17.50 -1.92 -0.57
CA THR A 38 18.63 -1.03 -0.27
C THR A 38 18.88 -0.15 -1.48
N ARG A 39 18.87 1.17 -1.31
CA ARG A 39 19.10 2.12 -2.42
C ARG A 39 20.55 2.58 -2.53
N ASN A 40 21.42 2.17 -1.60
CA ASN A 40 22.80 2.65 -1.48
C ASN A 40 22.91 4.18 -1.64
N LEU A 41 22.03 4.94 -0.98
CA LEU A 41 21.95 6.39 -1.11
C LEU A 41 23.28 7.08 -0.80
N ASP A 42 24.05 6.52 0.13
CA ASP A 42 25.35 7.05 0.49
C ASP A 42 26.33 7.01 -0.69
N LEU A 43 26.30 5.96 -1.52
CA LEU A 43 27.15 5.86 -2.72
C LEU A 43 26.73 6.84 -3.82
N ILE A 44 25.42 7.12 -3.91
CA ILE A 44 24.87 8.11 -4.85
C ILE A 44 25.32 9.52 -4.46
N LYS A 45 25.38 9.82 -3.16
CA LYS A 45 25.74 11.13 -2.61
C LYS A 45 27.26 11.36 -2.48
N MET A 46 28.10 10.38 -2.81
CA MET A 46 29.55 10.54 -2.79
C MET A 46 29.99 11.64 -3.76
N SER A 47 30.90 12.49 -3.31
CA SER A 47 31.51 13.51 -4.16
C SER A 47 32.20 12.86 -5.37
N PRO A 48 32.22 13.52 -6.55
CA PRO A 48 32.96 13.02 -7.70
C PRO A 48 34.41 12.70 -7.32
N GLY A 49 34.89 11.51 -7.71
CA GLY A 49 36.25 11.03 -7.40
C GLY A 49 36.42 10.38 -6.04
N GLN A 50 35.48 10.52 -5.10
CA GLN A 50 35.52 9.79 -3.84
C GLN A 50 35.23 8.30 -4.08
N LYS A 51 36.08 7.42 -3.54
CA LYS A 51 35.92 5.97 -3.64
C LYS A 51 35.94 5.30 -2.28
N ILE A 52 35.30 4.14 -2.18
CA ILE A 52 35.33 3.29 -0.99
C ILE A 52 36.36 2.20 -1.19
N ARG A 53 37.34 2.13 -0.29
CA ARG A 53 38.31 1.02 -0.28
C ARG A 53 37.59 -0.32 -0.10
N LEU A 54 37.92 -1.27 -0.96
CA LEU A 54 37.41 -2.63 -0.95
C LEU A 54 38.60 -3.59 -1.08
N ASP A 55 38.75 -4.48 -0.11
CA ASP A 55 39.81 -5.48 -0.14
C ASP A 55 39.24 -6.82 -0.64
N PHE A 56 40.09 -7.61 -1.29
CA PHE A 56 39.76 -8.95 -1.79
C PHE A 56 40.72 -9.98 -1.20
N ASN A 57 40.22 -11.21 -0.99
CA ASN A 57 41.10 -12.33 -0.65
C ASN A 57 41.80 -12.90 -1.89
N GLN A 58 42.71 -13.87 -1.70
CA GLN A 58 43.45 -14.53 -2.78
C GLN A 58 42.57 -15.24 -3.84
N TYR A 59 41.29 -15.46 -3.55
CA TYR A 59 40.33 -16.07 -4.48
C TYR A 59 39.48 -15.03 -5.24
N GLY A 60 39.78 -13.73 -5.05
CA GLY A 60 39.05 -12.61 -5.64
C GLY A 60 37.67 -12.39 -5.01
N GLN A 61 37.46 -12.81 -3.77
CA GLN A 61 36.21 -12.56 -3.04
C GLN A 61 36.33 -11.29 -2.18
N PRO A 62 35.32 -10.41 -2.17
CA PRO A 62 35.36 -9.19 -1.39
C PRO A 62 35.30 -9.52 0.11
N ILE A 63 36.16 -8.87 0.90
CA ILE A 63 36.27 -9.03 2.35
C ILE A 63 36.13 -7.70 3.09
N GLY A 64 36.02 -7.75 4.41
CA GLY A 64 35.93 -6.58 5.28
C GLY A 64 34.55 -5.92 5.32
N VAL A 65 34.47 -4.78 6.02
CA VAL A 65 33.21 -4.10 6.37
C VAL A 65 32.42 -3.61 5.15
N ASN A 66 33.09 -3.37 4.02
CA ASN A 66 32.47 -2.87 2.80
C ASN A 66 31.97 -3.97 1.86
N ALA A 67 32.28 -5.26 2.11
CA ALA A 67 31.89 -6.37 1.23
C ALA A 67 30.36 -6.52 1.07
N SER A 68 29.61 -6.35 2.15
CA SER A 68 28.13 -6.40 2.11
C SER A 68 27.53 -5.23 1.32
N LYS A 69 28.11 -4.04 1.47
CA LYS A 69 27.71 -2.83 0.72
C LYS A 69 27.99 -3.01 -0.77
N PHE A 70 29.16 -3.54 -1.12
CA PHE A 70 29.54 -3.89 -2.49
C PHE A 70 28.58 -4.93 -3.10
N SER A 71 28.27 -6.01 -2.38
CA SER A 71 27.30 -7.03 -2.82
C SER A 71 25.89 -6.46 -3.06
N SER A 72 25.46 -5.50 -2.23
CA SER A 72 24.20 -4.78 -2.41
C SER A 72 24.24 -3.85 -3.62
N PHE A 73 25.38 -3.18 -3.86
CA PHE A 73 25.58 -2.30 -5.01
C PHE A 73 25.47 -3.06 -6.34
N LEU A 74 26.15 -4.20 -6.46
CA LEU A 74 26.03 -5.06 -7.63
C LEU A 74 24.57 -5.49 -7.86
N GLY A 75 23.89 -5.94 -6.80
CA GLY A 75 22.51 -6.41 -6.88
C GLY A 75 21.50 -5.32 -7.25
N ASN A 76 21.80 -4.06 -6.96
CA ASN A 76 20.97 -2.94 -7.37
C ASN A 76 21.09 -2.66 -8.87
N HIS A 77 22.31 -2.66 -9.40
CA HIS A 77 22.52 -2.40 -10.83
C HIS A 77 22.06 -3.56 -11.71
N VAL A 78 22.29 -4.81 -11.27
CA VAL A 78 21.89 -5.99 -12.04
C VAL A 78 20.37 -6.14 -12.15
N ARG A 79 19.62 -5.71 -11.13
CA ARG A 79 18.15 -5.83 -11.09
C ARG A 79 17.42 -4.52 -11.42
N ASN A 80 18.11 -3.53 -11.95
CA ASN A 80 17.53 -2.25 -12.31
C ASN A 80 17.31 -2.23 -13.82
N ASP A 81 16.04 -2.07 -14.24
CA ASP A 81 15.64 -2.06 -15.65
C ASP A 81 16.35 -0.97 -16.48
N GLY A 82 16.84 0.11 -15.84
CA GLY A 82 17.63 1.15 -16.52
C GLY A 82 19.07 0.73 -16.85
N ASP A 83 19.56 -0.37 -16.27
CA ASP A 83 20.92 -0.89 -16.46
C ASP A 83 20.91 -2.21 -17.21
N ILE A 84 20.02 -3.12 -16.81
CA ILE A 84 19.75 -4.38 -17.49
C ILE A 84 18.24 -4.50 -17.65
N PRO A 85 17.73 -4.38 -18.90
CA PRO A 85 16.33 -4.61 -19.20
C PRO A 85 15.83 -5.97 -18.70
N ILE A 86 14.61 -5.97 -18.15
CA ILE A 86 13.94 -7.18 -17.66
C ILE A 86 13.63 -8.21 -18.75
N SER A 87 13.77 -7.83 -20.03
CA SER A 87 13.50 -8.66 -21.20
C SER A 87 14.56 -9.74 -21.45
N PHE A 88 15.74 -9.64 -20.84
CA PHE A 88 16.75 -10.69 -20.96
C PHE A 88 16.38 -11.88 -20.08
N GLU A 89 16.37 -13.08 -20.66
CA GLU A 89 16.04 -14.29 -19.92
C GLU A 89 17.25 -14.83 -19.17
N LYS A 90 18.43 -14.79 -19.81
CA LYS A 90 19.68 -15.32 -19.26
C LYS A 90 20.74 -14.23 -19.22
N TRP A 91 21.66 -14.36 -18.26
CA TRP A 91 22.80 -13.45 -18.13
C TRP A 91 23.70 -13.45 -19.38
N GLU A 92 23.77 -14.59 -20.05
CA GLU A 92 24.53 -14.78 -21.28
C GLU A 92 23.98 -13.92 -22.43
N ASP A 93 22.67 -13.63 -22.43
CA ASP A 93 22.01 -12.82 -23.47
C ASP A 93 22.21 -11.31 -23.25
N VAL A 94 22.63 -10.89 -22.05
CA VAL A 94 22.88 -9.49 -21.73
C VAL A 94 24.12 -9.01 -22.51
N PRO A 95 24.03 -7.94 -23.33
CA PRO A 95 25.16 -7.39 -24.05
C PRO A 95 26.35 -7.05 -23.15
N ASP A 96 27.56 -7.33 -23.62
CA ASP A 96 28.78 -7.07 -22.86
C ASP A 96 28.98 -5.58 -22.57
N GLU A 97 28.45 -4.69 -23.40
CA GLU A 97 28.43 -3.24 -23.15
C GLU A 97 27.69 -2.91 -21.83
N GLN A 98 26.55 -3.57 -21.56
CA GLN A 98 25.79 -3.35 -20.33
C GLN A 98 26.52 -3.93 -19.11
N LYS A 99 27.09 -5.14 -19.25
CA LYS A 99 27.92 -5.75 -18.19
C LYS A 99 29.11 -4.84 -17.85
N GLN A 100 29.79 -4.32 -18.88
CA GLN A 100 30.91 -3.42 -18.74
C GLN A 100 30.50 -2.08 -18.13
N LYS A 101 29.33 -1.53 -18.50
CA LYS A 101 28.78 -0.30 -17.90
C LYS A 101 28.61 -0.44 -16.38
N ILE A 102 28.11 -1.59 -15.90
CA ILE A 102 28.01 -1.83 -14.46
C ILE A 102 29.39 -1.94 -13.82
N TYR A 103 30.34 -2.61 -14.48
CA TYR A 103 31.73 -2.67 -14.01
C TYR A 103 32.37 -1.28 -13.91
N MET A 104 32.15 -0.38 -14.88
CA MET A 104 32.65 1.00 -14.81
C MET A 104 32.09 1.73 -13.58
N ARG A 105 30.81 1.55 -13.25
CA ARG A 105 30.23 2.12 -12.02
C ARG A 105 30.82 1.54 -10.74
N VAL A 106 31.27 0.29 -10.76
CA VAL A 106 32.04 -0.28 -9.65
C VAL A 106 33.34 0.50 -9.48
N LEU A 107 34.10 0.71 -10.56
CA LEU A 107 35.37 1.45 -10.51
C LEU A 107 35.21 2.92 -10.13
N GLU A 108 34.06 3.53 -10.42
CA GLU A 108 33.73 4.89 -9.99
C GLU A 108 33.50 5.00 -8.47
N LYS A 109 33.03 3.93 -7.82
CA LYS A 109 32.58 3.96 -6.42
C LYS A 109 33.48 3.20 -5.45
N PHE A 110 34.27 2.26 -5.96
CA PHE A 110 35.13 1.40 -5.17
C PHE A 110 36.58 1.50 -5.66
N GLU A 111 37.50 1.47 -4.70
CA GLU A 111 38.94 1.46 -4.94
C GLU A 111 39.50 0.12 -4.48
N PHE A 112 40.18 -0.58 -5.40
CA PHE A 112 40.82 -1.87 -5.20
C PHE A 112 41.85 -2.09 -6.31
N GLU A 113 42.78 -3.03 -6.08
CA GLU A 113 43.72 -3.47 -7.09
C GLU A 113 42.99 -4.28 -8.17
N GLU A 114 42.95 -3.78 -9.39
CA GLU A 114 42.31 -4.48 -10.50
C GLU A 114 43.17 -5.65 -10.97
N THR A 115 42.59 -6.85 -10.92
CA THR A 115 43.19 -8.06 -11.50
C THR A 115 42.13 -8.77 -12.34
N ASP A 116 42.56 -9.57 -13.32
CA ASP A 116 41.64 -10.37 -14.14
C ASP A 116 40.77 -11.29 -13.29
N LEU A 117 41.34 -11.85 -12.21
CA LEU A 117 40.62 -12.68 -11.26
C LEU A 117 39.50 -11.89 -10.55
N ILE A 118 39.79 -10.68 -10.08
CA ILE A 118 38.79 -9.83 -9.40
C ILE A 118 37.70 -9.44 -10.38
N LYS A 119 38.05 -8.98 -11.59
CA LYS A 119 37.06 -8.65 -12.63
C LYS A 119 36.17 -9.85 -12.96
N PHE A 120 36.75 -11.03 -13.14
CA PHE A 120 36.00 -12.27 -13.37
C PHE A 120 35.04 -12.59 -12.22
N ARG A 121 35.48 -12.47 -10.96
CA ARG A 121 34.64 -12.72 -9.77
C ARG A 121 33.51 -11.72 -9.63
N ILE A 122 33.74 -10.47 -9.99
CA ILE A 122 32.71 -9.42 -10.01
C ILE A 122 31.63 -9.76 -11.04
N MET A 123 32.03 -10.14 -12.28
CA MET A 123 31.09 -10.57 -13.32
C MET A 123 30.29 -11.82 -12.92
N GLN A 124 30.95 -12.80 -12.29
CA GLN A 124 30.28 -13.99 -11.72
C GLN A 124 29.27 -13.61 -10.63
N ASN A 125 29.59 -12.63 -9.79
CA ASN A 125 28.69 -12.15 -8.75
C ASN A 125 27.46 -11.44 -9.34
N MET A 126 27.64 -10.68 -10.41
CA MET A 126 26.54 -10.07 -11.17
C MET A 126 25.62 -11.15 -11.76
N ARG A 127 26.18 -12.15 -12.45
CA ARG A 127 25.44 -13.30 -12.99
C ARG A 127 24.56 -13.98 -11.94
N ARG A 128 25.09 -14.25 -10.75
CA ARG A 128 24.34 -14.89 -9.66
C ARG A 128 23.22 -14.05 -9.07
N LYS A 129 23.21 -12.74 -9.33
CA LYS A 129 22.20 -11.79 -8.86
C LYS A 129 21.20 -11.42 -9.95
N PHE A 130 21.46 -11.87 -11.17
CA PHE A 130 20.55 -11.66 -12.28
C PHE A 130 19.38 -12.62 -12.12
N ASP A 131 18.23 -12.02 -11.82
CA ASP A 131 16.96 -12.71 -11.73
C ASP A 131 16.18 -12.26 -12.97
N GLY A 132 16.27 -13.03 -14.06
CA GLY A 132 15.42 -12.82 -15.24
C GLY A 132 13.96 -13.16 -14.94
N ILE A 133 13.06 -12.86 -15.87
CA ILE A 133 11.70 -13.41 -15.83
C ILE A 133 11.67 -14.65 -16.73
N GLU A 134 11.23 -15.79 -16.20
CA GLU A 134 11.03 -16.97 -17.03
C GLU A 134 9.95 -16.68 -18.09
N PRO A 135 10.16 -17.04 -19.38
CA PRO A 135 9.19 -16.73 -20.44
C PRO A 135 7.78 -17.22 -20.14
N ASN A 136 7.65 -18.36 -19.46
CA ASN A 136 6.37 -18.91 -19.07
C ASN A 136 5.67 -18.09 -17.96
N ASP A 137 6.42 -17.52 -17.03
CA ASP A 137 5.90 -16.61 -16.00
C ASP A 137 5.40 -15.31 -16.63
N TRP A 138 6.19 -14.74 -17.55
CA TRP A 138 5.78 -13.55 -18.31
C TRP A 138 4.53 -13.84 -19.14
N LYS A 139 4.50 -14.95 -19.87
CA LYS A 139 3.35 -15.39 -20.66
C LYS A 139 2.12 -15.55 -19.78
N THR A 140 2.25 -16.23 -18.63
CA THR A 140 1.15 -16.42 -17.67
C THR A 140 0.63 -15.08 -17.15
N PHE A 141 1.52 -14.13 -16.85
CA PHE A 141 1.16 -12.78 -16.42
C PHE A 141 0.38 -12.04 -17.51
N VAL A 142 0.89 -12.02 -18.74
CA VAL A 142 0.24 -11.35 -19.88
C VAL A 142 -1.11 -12.00 -20.17
N GLU A 143 -1.18 -13.32 -20.30
CA GLU A 143 -2.43 -14.05 -20.52
C GLU A 143 -3.45 -13.79 -19.41
N TYR A 144 -3.03 -13.71 -18.14
CA TYR A 144 -3.93 -13.39 -17.03
C TYR A 144 -4.50 -11.96 -17.15
N HIS A 145 -3.67 -10.98 -17.52
CA HIS A 145 -4.08 -9.58 -17.64
C HIS A 145 -4.84 -9.27 -18.94
N ASP A 146 -4.63 -10.04 -20.01
CA ASP A 146 -5.34 -9.92 -21.28
C ASP A 146 -6.74 -10.56 -21.26
N ARG A 147 -7.03 -11.41 -20.27
CA ARG A 147 -8.38 -11.96 -20.09
C ARG A 147 -9.40 -10.84 -19.93
N GLU A 148 -10.44 -10.91 -20.74
CA GLU A 148 -11.55 -9.95 -20.72
C GLU A 148 -12.21 -9.85 -19.33
N THR A 149 -12.28 -10.96 -18.60
CA THR A 149 -12.76 -11.00 -17.20
C THR A 149 -11.87 -10.20 -16.26
N THR A 150 -10.55 -10.35 -16.36
CA THR A 150 -9.58 -9.58 -15.57
C THR A 150 -9.67 -8.10 -15.88
N GLN A 151 -9.75 -7.73 -17.16
CA GLN A 151 -9.89 -6.33 -17.58
C GLN A 151 -11.18 -5.70 -17.04
N LYS A 152 -12.31 -6.41 -17.13
CA LYS A 152 -13.60 -5.98 -16.54
C LYS A 152 -13.49 -5.78 -15.02
N ILE A 153 -12.89 -6.73 -14.30
CA ILE A 153 -12.66 -6.62 -12.85
C ILE A 153 -11.76 -5.42 -12.53
N CYS A 154 -10.68 -5.21 -13.27
CA CYS A 154 -9.77 -4.08 -13.08
C CYS A 154 -10.46 -2.73 -13.33
N ALA A 155 -11.23 -2.60 -14.41
CA ALA A 155 -12.00 -1.40 -14.71
C ALA A 155 -13.03 -1.09 -13.61
N GLN A 156 -13.78 -2.11 -13.18
CA GLN A 156 -14.75 -1.98 -12.10
C GLN A 156 -14.07 -1.59 -10.77
N ASN A 157 -12.95 -2.22 -10.44
CA ASN A 157 -12.20 -1.90 -9.21
C ASN A 157 -11.61 -0.49 -9.25
N LYS A 158 -11.18 0.00 -10.42
CA LYS A 158 -10.74 1.39 -10.60
C LYS A 158 -11.88 2.38 -10.35
N GLU A 159 -13.06 2.12 -10.91
CA GLU A 159 -14.27 2.92 -10.68
C GLU A 159 -14.70 2.88 -9.21
N ASN A 160 -14.75 1.68 -8.60
CA ASN A 160 -15.10 1.49 -7.20
C ASN A 160 -14.14 2.22 -6.25
N ARG A 161 -12.84 2.22 -6.56
CA ARG A 161 -11.84 2.98 -5.81
C ARG A 161 -12.07 4.48 -5.93
N GLY A 162 -12.51 4.98 -7.09
CA GLY A 162 -12.91 6.37 -7.27
C GLY A 162 -14.10 6.78 -6.40
N LYS A 163 -15.00 5.84 -6.07
CA LYS A 163 -16.18 6.06 -5.21
C LYS A 163 -15.87 5.93 -3.71
N GLN A 164 -14.61 5.68 -3.30
CA GLN A 164 -14.25 5.50 -1.90
C GLN A 164 -14.18 6.83 -1.15
N VAL A 165 -15.27 7.23 -0.50
CA VAL A 165 -15.37 8.51 0.25
C VAL A 165 -14.94 8.42 1.72
N LEU A 166 -14.79 7.21 2.26
CA LEU A 166 -14.49 6.96 3.67
C LEU A 166 -13.21 6.13 3.81
N PRO A 167 -12.02 6.72 3.55
CA PRO A 167 -10.74 6.01 3.68
C PRO A 167 -10.44 5.70 5.15
N HIS A 168 -9.70 4.63 5.39
CA HIS A 168 -9.24 4.22 6.72
C HIS A 168 -7.75 4.53 6.92
N TYR A 169 -7.34 4.93 8.12
CA TYR A 169 -6.04 5.53 8.42
C TYR A 169 -5.14 4.74 9.39
N THR A 170 -5.51 3.52 9.81
CA THR A 170 -4.65 2.73 10.73
C THR A 170 -3.47 2.02 10.03
N GLY A 171 -3.31 2.27 8.72
CA GLY A 171 -2.22 1.74 7.93
C GLY A 171 -2.33 0.23 7.73
N SER A 172 -1.20 -0.47 7.83
CA SER A 172 -1.11 -1.93 7.69
C SER A 172 -1.40 -2.69 8.97
N LYS A 173 -1.67 -1.99 10.09
CA LYS A 173 -2.01 -2.65 11.36
C LYS A 173 -3.40 -3.25 11.23
N SER A 174 -3.56 -4.53 11.55
CA SER A 174 -4.85 -5.19 11.44
C SER A 174 -5.79 -4.72 12.54
N TYR A 175 -7.10 -4.74 12.27
CA TYR A 175 -8.10 -4.42 13.29
C TYR A 175 -7.99 -5.30 14.54
N VAL A 176 -7.58 -6.57 14.41
CA VAL A 176 -7.36 -7.48 15.55
C VAL A 176 -6.24 -6.98 16.45
N VAL A 177 -5.12 -6.56 15.87
CA VAL A 177 -3.99 -6.00 16.65
C VAL A 177 -4.41 -4.70 17.32
N ILE A 178 -5.14 -3.83 16.63
CA ILE A 178 -5.63 -2.57 17.21
C ILE A 178 -6.58 -2.85 18.36
N ARG A 179 -7.51 -3.79 18.21
CA ARG A 179 -8.43 -4.19 19.28
C ARG A 179 -7.69 -4.66 20.53
N ALA A 180 -6.73 -5.56 20.36
CA ALA A 180 -5.90 -6.06 21.46
C ALA A 180 -5.12 -4.94 22.16
N GLU A 181 -4.44 -4.07 21.40
CA GLU A 181 -3.72 -2.91 21.95
C GLU A 181 -4.66 -1.96 22.70
N GLN A 182 -5.88 -1.75 22.21
CA GLN A 182 -6.87 -0.89 22.88
C GLN A 182 -7.46 -1.53 24.13
N ALA A 183 -7.60 -2.86 24.15
CA ALA A 183 -8.02 -3.60 25.33
C ALA A 183 -6.94 -3.53 26.41
N GLU A 184 -5.67 -3.73 26.07
CA GLU A 184 -4.54 -3.59 27.03
C GLU A 184 -4.43 -2.18 27.63
N MET A 185 -4.82 -1.14 26.89
CA MET A 185 -4.85 0.24 27.39
C MET A 185 -6.07 0.54 28.28
N ASP A 186 -7.13 -0.26 28.21
CA ASP A 186 -8.31 -0.12 29.05
C ASP A 186 -8.02 -0.71 30.45
N PRO A 187 -8.24 0.03 31.56
CA PRO A 187 -7.97 -0.48 32.90
C PRO A 187 -8.70 -1.80 33.23
N GLU A 188 -9.87 -2.01 32.65
CA GLU A 188 -10.68 -3.22 32.82
C GLU A 188 -10.40 -4.28 31.74
N HIS A 189 -9.44 -4.03 30.85
CA HIS A 189 -9.07 -4.88 29.73
C HIS A 189 -10.24 -5.19 28.79
N ARG A 190 -11.19 -4.24 28.66
CA ARG A 190 -12.38 -4.41 27.83
C ARG A 190 -12.05 -4.23 26.35
N GLU A 191 -12.66 -5.07 25.53
CA GLU A 191 -12.62 -4.93 24.08
C GLU A 191 -13.24 -3.58 23.65
N PRO A 192 -12.60 -2.84 22.72
CA PRO A 192 -13.16 -1.59 22.22
C PRO A 192 -14.47 -1.83 21.46
N THR A 193 -15.40 -0.90 21.61
CA THR A 193 -16.66 -0.87 20.85
C THR A 193 -16.40 -0.62 19.37
N SER A 194 -17.35 -0.98 18.52
CA SER A 194 -17.31 -0.71 17.07
C SER A 194 -17.26 0.78 16.78
N TRP A 195 -17.92 1.60 17.61
CA TRP A 195 -17.74 3.06 17.60
C TRP A 195 -16.28 3.43 17.83
N LYS A 196 -15.68 3.01 18.95
CA LYS A 196 -14.28 3.35 19.28
C LYS A 196 -13.33 2.92 18.17
N MET A 197 -13.55 1.73 17.60
CA MET A 197 -12.80 1.23 16.46
C MET A 197 -12.97 2.09 15.20
N PHE A 198 -14.18 2.61 14.95
CA PHE A 198 -14.42 3.56 13.86
C PHE A 198 -13.68 4.88 14.06
N CYS A 199 -13.74 5.45 15.27
CA CYS A 199 -12.99 6.67 15.57
C CYS A 199 -11.49 6.46 15.34
N ILE A 200 -10.91 5.37 15.85
CA ILE A 200 -9.49 5.04 15.64
C ILE A 200 -9.19 4.86 14.14
N ALA A 201 -10.10 4.20 13.41
CA ALA A 201 -9.97 3.96 11.98
C ALA A 201 -9.92 5.23 11.13
N HIS A 202 -10.59 6.29 11.57
CA HIS A 202 -10.83 7.49 10.77
C HIS A 202 -10.19 8.76 11.36
N THR A 203 -9.34 8.62 12.39
CA THR A 203 -8.62 9.74 13.01
C THR A 203 -7.16 9.78 12.53
N LYS A 204 -6.67 10.98 12.23
CA LYS A 204 -5.27 11.25 11.86
C LYS A 204 -4.38 11.38 13.10
N SER A 205 -3.07 11.46 12.89
CA SER A 205 -2.09 11.64 13.98
C SER A 205 -2.23 12.96 14.74
N ASP A 206 -2.86 13.97 14.14
CA ASP A 206 -3.16 15.28 14.75
C ASP A 206 -4.53 15.30 15.47
N ALA A 207 -5.13 14.12 15.70
CA ALA A 207 -6.45 13.91 16.29
C ALA A 207 -7.65 14.44 15.46
N SER A 208 -7.44 14.95 14.24
CA SER A 208 -8.53 15.34 13.35
C SER A 208 -9.10 14.15 12.57
N LEU A 209 -10.40 14.20 12.25
CA LEU A 209 -11.02 13.20 11.39
C LEU A 209 -10.53 13.32 9.94
N ASN A 210 -10.46 12.18 9.26
CA ASN A 210 -9.73 12.07 8.01
C ASN A 210 -10.50 12.52 6.76
N SER A 211 -11.82 12.70 6.88
CA SER A 211 -12.72 13.04 5.77
C SER A 211 -14.02 13.64 6.30
N THR A 212 -14.70 14.46 5.48
CA THR A 212 -16.02 15.02 5.82
C THR A 212 -17.06 13.94 6.14
N PRO A 213 -17.17 12.83 5.37
CA PRO A 213 -18.10 11.76 5.72
C PRO A 213 -17.79 11.08 7.06
N ALA A 214 -16.51 10.97 7.45
CA ALA A 214 -16.15 10.46 8.77
C ALA A 214 -16.62 11.40 9.90
N GLN A 215 -16.47 12.71 9.69
CA GLN A 215 -16.94 13.75 10.61
C GLN A 215 -18.46 13.66 10.80
N GLU A 216 -19.22 13.63 9.72
CA GLU A 216 -20.69 13.51 9.76
C GLU A 216 -21.16 12.25 10.50
N ILE A 217 -20.47 11.12 10.32
CA ILE A 217 -20.81 9.88 11.02
C ILE A 217 -20.55 10.00 12.53
N VAL A 218 -19.40 10.57 12.92
CA VAL A 218 -19.05 10.75 14.33
C VAL A 218 -19.98 11.77 15.00
N ASP A 219 -20.42 12.80 14.29
CA ASP A 219 -21.37 13.78 14.83
C ASP A 219 -22.75 13.16 15.03
N LYS A 220 -23.21 12.31 14.11
CA LYS A 220 -24.44 11.50 14.30
C LYS A 220 -24.32 10.57 15.50
N PHE A 221 -23.17 9.92 15.67
CA PHE A 221 -22.93 9.07 16.83
C PHE A 221 -23.13 9.86 18.13
N LYS A 222 -22.50 11.03 18.24
CA LYS A 222 -22.61 11.90 19.42
C LYS A 222 -24.03 12.42 19.66
N ALA A 223 -24.75 12.79 18.60
CA ALA A 223 -26.13 13.27 18.72
C ALA A 223 -27.04 12.19 19.33
N LEU A 224 -27.00 10.96 18.81
CA LEU A 224 -27.80 9.85 19.35
C LEU A 224 -27.42 9.46 20.78
N ALA A 225 -26.15 9.62 21.16
CA ALA A 225 -25.70 9.39 22.53
C ALA A 225 -26.20 10.46 23.52
N GLN A 226 -26.50 11.68 23.05
CA GLN A 226 -27.08 12.73 23.88
C GLN A 226 -28.61 12.62 24.00
N GLU A 227 -29.27 12.05 23.01
CA GLU A 227 -30.73 11.85 22.98
C GLU A 227 -31.20 10.62 23.77
N SER A 228 -30.30 9.74 24.22
CA SER A 228 -30.70 8.53 24.96
C SER A 228 -31.17 8.85 26.38
N ASP A 229 -32.43 8.54 26.69
CA ASP A 229 -33.05 8.68 28.01
C ASP A 229 -32.42 7.75 29.07
N SER A 230 -32.38 8.21 30.33
CA SER A 230 -31.70 7.51 31.44
C SER A 230 -32.32 6.16 31.84
N SER A 231 -33.51 5.82 31.32
CA SER A 231 -34.22 4.57 31.64
C SER A 231 -33.68 3.35 30.88
N THR A 232 -33.11 3.52 29.69
CA THR A 232 -32.46 2.47 28.91
C THR A 232 -31.31 3.07 28.07
N PRO A 233 -30.08 3.14 28.60
CA PRO A 233 -28.96 3.72 27.87
C PRO A 233 -28.62 2.84 26.66
N THR A 234 -28.78 3.41 25.45
CA THR A 234 -28.36 2.77 24.20
C THR A 234 -26.85 2.60 24.19
N THR A 235 -26.37 1.39 23.91
CA THR A 235 -24.92 1.13 23.89
C THR A 235 -24.26 1.76 22.67
N GLU A 236 -22.95 2.07 22.76
CA GLU A 236 -22.19 2.62 21.62
C GLU A 236 -22.24 1.71 20.38
N ASP A 237 -22.27 0.38 20.58
CA ASP A 237 -22.39 -0.59 19.49
C ASP A 237 -23.78 -0.59 18.85
N GLU A 238 -24.84 -0.33 19.60
CA GLU A 238 -26.19 -0.14 19.05
C GLU A 238 -26.28 1.14 18.22
N ILE A 239 -25.75 2.25 18.74
CA ILE A 239 -25.67 3.52 18.01
C ILE A 239 -24.86 3.34 16.73
N TYR A 240 -23.73 2.63 16.80
CA TYR A 240 -22.91 2.30 15.63
C TYR A 240 -23.72 1.56 14.55
N ARG A 241 -24.49 0.53 14.95
CA ARG A 241 -25.31 -0.28 14.03
C ARG A 241 -26.49 0.47 13.44
N GLN A 242 -27.03 1.47 14.13
CA GLN A 242 -28.11 2.31 13.60
C GLN A 242 -27.61 3.25 12.49
N ILE A 243 -26.44 3.85 12.67
CA ILE A 243 -25.90 4.85 11.75
C ILE A 243 -25.13 4.21 10.60
N VAL A 244 -24.32 3.19 10.90
CA VAL A 244 -23.52 2.51 9.88
C VAL A 244 -24.36 1.41 9.24
N ARG A 245 -24.36 1.35 7.90
CA ARG A 245 -25.12 0.36 7.09
C ARG A 245 -25.07 -1.05 7.69
N PRO A 246 -26.12 -1.87 7.62
CA PRO A 246 -26.13 -3.22 8.18
C PRO A 246 -24.92 -4.08 7.80
N GLU A 247 -24.48 -4.94 8.72
CA GLU A 247 -23.41 -5.91 8.45
C GLU A 247 -23.82 -6.91 7.36
N LYS A 248 -22.84 -7.36 6.58
CA LYS A 248 -23.06 -8.38 5.55
C LYS A 248 -23.02 -9.77 6.17
N HIS A 249 -23.68 -10.74 5.53
CA HIS A 249 -23.62 -12.13 5.95
C HIS A 249 -22.16 -12.63 5.99
N GLY A 250 -21.81 -13.34 7.06
CA GLY A 250 -20.51 -14.02 7.21
C GLY A 250 -19.32 -13.14 7.61
N ARG A 251 -19.48 -11.82 7.81
CA ARG A 251 -18.38 -10.94 8.23
C ARG A 251 -18.87 -9.73 9.02
N THR A 252 -18.20 -9.45 10.14
CA THR A 252 -18.39 -8.21 10.91
C THR A 252 -17.26 -7.21 10.63
N ARG A 253 -17.60 -5.97 10.24
CA ARG A 253 -16.60 -4.90 10.07
C ARG A 253 -15.88 -4.59 11.36
N GLY A 254 -14.57 -4.31 11.29
CA GLY A 254 -13.76 -3.94 12.46
C GLY A 254 -13.32 -5.10 13.36
N TYR A 255 -13.66 -6.36 13.04
CA TYR A 255 -13.27 -7.55 13.82
C TYR A 255 -12.25 -8.47 13.13
N GLY A 256 -11.79 -8.12 11.92
CA GLY A 256 -10.81 -8.92 11.20
C GLY A 256 -11.42 -10.08 10.39
N LEU A 257 -10.67 -11.16 10.22
CA LEU A 257 -11.07 -12.35 9.46
C LEU A 257 -11.65 -13.39 10.43
N GLY A 258 -12.83 -13.92 10.12
CA GLY A 258 -13.48 -14.99 10.90
C GLY A 258 -14.77 -14.56 11.61
N PRO A 259 -14.77 -13.50 12.44
CA PRO A 259 -15.95 -13.10 13.19
C PRO A 259 -17.15 -12.76 12.30
N THR A 260 -18.29 -13.35 12.66
CA THR A 260 -19.60 -13.14 12.03
C THR A 260 -20.50 -12.31 12.93
N PRO A 261 -21.56 -11.67 12.38
CA PRO A 261 -22.50 -10.91 13.20
C PRO A 261 -23.09 -11.76 14.34
N THR A 262 -23.40 -13.03 14.08
CA THR A 262 -23.94 -13.96 15.09
C THR A 262 -22.96 -14.22 16.24
N THR A 263 -21.67 -14.39 15.92
CA THR A 263 -20.65 -14.65 16.95
C THR A 263 -20.31 -13.41 17.77
N VAL A 264 -20.47 -12.22 17.20
CA VAL A 264 -20.08 -10.94 17.86
C VAL A 264 -21.25 -10.34 18.63
N PHE A 265 -22.46 -10.37 18.05
CA PHE A 265 -23.64 -9.68 18.59
C PHE A 265 -24.75 -10.62 19.06
N GLY A 266 -24.57 -11.94 18.92
CA GLY A 266 -25.61 -12.93 19.19
C GLY A 266 -26.66 -13.02 18.07
N THR A 267 -27.84 -13.57 18.36
CA THR A 267 -28.91 -13.75 17.37
C THR A 267 -29.36 -12.42 16.78
N THR A 268 -29.12 -12.25 15.48
CA THR A 268 -29.70 -11.16 14.70
C THR A 268 -31.19 -11.47 14.46
N PRO A 269 -32.15 -10.61 14.83
CA PRO A 269 -33.55 -10.84 14.49
C PRO A 269 -33.70 -10.96 12.97
N ARG A 270 -34.53 -11.91 12.53
CA ARG A 270 -34.69 -12.18 11.10
C ARG A 270 -35.33 -10.95 10.44
N ARG A 271 -35.00 -10.71 9.17
CA ARG A 271 -35.58 -9.65 8.32
C ARG A 271 -37.13 -9.58 8.35
N VAL A 272 -37.79 -10.67 8.74
CA VAL A 272 -39.25 -10.79 8.88
C VAL A 272 -39.79 -10.02 10.10
N GLU A 273 -39.01 -9.90 11.18
CA GLU A 273 -39.46 -9.28 12.44
C GLU A 273 -39.48 -7.74 12.39
N LEU A 274 -38.67 -7.12 11.53
CA LEU A 274 -38.67 -5.67 11.30
C LEU A 274 -39.85 -5.19 10.44
N ALA A 275 -40.46 -6.08 9.65
CA ALA A 275 -41.63 -5.75 8.83
C ALA A 275 -42.95 -5.79 9.62
N SER A 276 -42.93 -6.38 10.82
CA SER A 276 -44.09 -6.45 11.74
C SER A 276 -44.16 -5.29 12.74
N GLN A 277 -43.30 -4.28 12.60
CA GLN A 277 -43.28 -3.07 13.45
C GLN A 277 -43.51 -1.77 12.65
N LEU A 278 -44.03 -1.88 11.42
CA LEU A 278 -44.63 -0.78 10.65
C LEU A 278 -46.12 -1.06 10.46
#